data_AF-A0A1V5J0X9-F1
#
_entry.id   AF-A0A1V5J0X9-F1
#
_cell.length_a   1.000
_cell.length_b   1.000
_cell.length_c   1.000
_cell.angle_alpha   90.00
_cell.angle_beta   90.00
_cell.angle_gamma   90.00
#
_symmetry.space_group_name_H-M   'P 1'
#
loop_
_entity.id
_entity.type
_entity.pdbx_description
1 polymer ?
#
loop_
_entity_poly.entity_id
_entity_poly.type
_entity_poly.pdbx_seq_one_letter_code
_entity_poly.pdbx_strand_id
1 'polypeptide(L)'
;MKAIAKLDYDWIFLDLGAGTSFNILDFFLISQNSIFITTPEPTSIENVYRLVRAVYFRRIRQYFNVTEFKALEEKVVAQYGEGSFNKPDFIMRVIKTSHPQKGTLLENDFNSFKFKLVLNQLRKQDNIALGPQICKIMEKHLGFHVEFAGNVAFDDRVHDAICQRVSFLERYPYTRTAYDLRELSKNIAQSGNQQMLLRYS
;
A
#
# COMPACT_ATOMS: atom_id res chain seq x y z
N MET A 1 18.60 -0.31 -7.26
CA MET A 1 17.94 -0.64 -5.97
C MET A 1 18.91 -0.94 -4.83
N LYS A 2 19.97 -1.75 -5.02
CA LYS A 2 20.98 -2.05 -3.97
C LYS A 2 21.69 -0.84 -3.35
N ALA A 3 21.65 0.32 -3.98
CA ALA A 3 22.28 1.55 -3.46
C ALA A 3 21.47 2.19 -2.32
N ILE A 4 20.12 2.13 -2.36
CA ILE A 4 19.25 2.73 -1.33
C ILE A 4 19.43 1.99 0.00
N ALA A 5 19.50 0.66 -0.04
CA ALA A 5 19.72 -0.18 1.14
C ALA A 5 21.12 -0.05 1.76
N LYS A 6 22.05 0.67 1.11
CA LYS A 6 23.42 0.91 1.61
C LYS A 6 23.59 2.30 2.22
N LEU A 7 22.53 3.11 2.25
CA LEU A 7 22.59 4.43 2.85
C LEU A 7 22.62 4.32 4.37
N ASP A 8 23.49 5.09 5.02
CA ASP A 8 23.70 5.09 6.46
C ASP A 8 22.69 6.01 7.16
N TYR A 9 21.41 5.61 7.14
CA TYR A 9 20.31 6.32 7.80
C TYR A 9 19.39 5.33 8.51
N ASP A 10 18.89 5.74 9.68
CA ASP A 10 17.90 4.97 10.45
C ASP A 10 16.55 4.85 9.72
N TRP A 11 16.17 5.89 8.98
CA TRP A 11 14.89 5.98 8.26
C TRP A 11 15.09 6.58 6.87
N ILE A 12 14.58 5.88 5.86
CA ILE A 12 14.56 6.36 4.48
C ILE A 12 13.10 6.50 4.06
N PHE A 13 12.65 7.74 3.84
CA PHE A 13 11.35 8.01 3.25
C PHE A 13 11.48 8.12 1.73
N LEU A 14 10.75 7.27 1.03
CA LEU A 14 10.62 7.34 -0.42
C LEU A 14 9.27 7.97 -0.76
N ASP A 15 9.28 9.23 -1.20
CA ASP A 15 8.09 9.88 -1.75
C ASP A 15 7.89 9.39 -3.18
N LEU A 16 6.79 8.68 -3.40
CA LEU A 16 6.48 8.07 -4.69
C LEU A 16 5.38 8.88 -5.37
N GLY A 17 5.59 9.18 -6.65
CA GLY A 17 4.58 9.87 -7.46
C GLY A 17 3.25 9.11 -7.51
N ALA A 18 2.22 9.80 -7.98
CA ALA A 18 0.91 9.18 -8.18
C ALA A 18 0.91 8.16 -9.34
N GLY A 19 -0.01 7.20 -9.28
CA GLY A 19 -0.28 6.24 -10.34
C GLY A 19 0.37 4.88 -10.15
N THR A 20 0.32 4.06 -11.20
CA THR A 20 0.68 2.63 -11.17
C THR A 20 1.83 2.29 -12.13
N SER A 21 2.70 3.27 -12.42
CA SER A 21 3.85 3.04 -13.30
C SER A 21 4.77 1.95 -12.72
N PHE A 22 5.47 1.20 -13.59
CA PHE A 22 6.34 0.10 -13.15
C PHE A 22 7.41 0.56 -12.14
N ASN A 23 7.98 1.75 -12.32
CA ASN A 23 8.97 2.28 -11.40
C ASN A 23 8.39 2.53 -10.00
N ILE A 24 7.19 3.14 -9.92
CA ILE A 24 6.51 3.39 -8.64
C ILE A 24 6.20 2.07 -7.94
N LEU A 25 5.66 1.09 -8.66
CA LEU A 25 5.35 -0.23 -8.09
C LEU A 25 6.59 -0.95 -7.58
N ASP A 26 7.68 -0.92 -8.36
CA ASP A 26 8.92 -1.57 -7.99
C ASP A 26 9.54 -0.88 -6.76
N PHE A 27 9.52 0.46 -6.66
CA PHE A 27 9.95 1.17 -5.44
C PHE A 27 9.05 0.90 -4.23
N PHE A 28 7.73 0.85 -4.45
CA PHE A 28 6.75 0.55 -3.40
C PHE A 28 6.92 -0.86 -2.82
N LEU A 29 7.31 -1.81 -3.67
CA LEU A 29 7.58 -3.22 -3.31
C LEU A 29 8.95 -3.45 -2.65
N ILE A 30 9.88 -2.49 -2.70
CA ILE A 30 11.17 -2.61 -2.00
C ILE A 30 10.99 -2.49 -0.49
N SER A 31 10.05 -1.65 -0.04
CA SER A 31 9.76 -1.49 1.38
C SER A 31 8.84 -2.60 1.87
N GLN A 32 9.17 -3.20 3.01
CA GLN A 32 8.24 -4.06 3.74
C GLN A 32 7.22 -3.24 4.55
N ASN A 33 7.44 -1.93 4.73
CA ASN A 33 6.51 -1.00 5.35
C ASN A 33 6.10 0.06 4.34
N SER A 34 4.97 -0.14 3.66
CA SER A 34 4.53 0.80 2.63
C SER A 34 3.24 1.49 3.06
N ILE A 35 3.19 2.80 2.85
CA ILE A 35 2.09 3.65 3.31
C ILE A 35 1.28 4.10 2.10
N PHE A 36 -0.01 3.78 2.10
CA PHE A 36 -0.99 4.33 1.19
C PHE A 36 -1.60 5.60 1.78
N ILE A 37 -1.70 6.64 0.97
CA ILE A 37 -2.38 7.89 1.33
C ILE A 37 -3.56 8.06 0.36
N THR A 38 -4.76 8.23 0.90
CA THR A 38 -5.99 8.49 0.12
C THR A 38 -6.79 9.63 0.74
N THR A 39 -7.71 10.21 -0.02
CA THR A 39 -8.75 11.11 0.49
C THR A 39 -10.08 10.34 0.63
N PRO A 40 -11.09 10.88 1.34
CA PRO A 40 -12.45 10.34 1.39
C PRO A 40 -13.17 10.32 0.03
N GLU A 41 -12.58 10.90 -1.01
CA GLU A 41 -13.17 10.97 -2.34
C GLU A 41 -13.18 9.58 -3.00
N PRO A 42 -14.32 9.13 -3.57
CA PRO A 42 -14.43 7.78 -4.15
C PRO A 42 -13.35 7.45 -5.19
N THR A 43 -12.94 8.43 -6.00
CA THR A 43 -11.88 8.27 -7.01
C THR A 43 -10.51 8.02 -6.40
N SER A 44 -10.18 8.69 -5.30
CA SER A 44 -8.93 8.53 -4.55
C SER A 44 -8.84 7.14 -3.92
N ILE A 45 -9.96 6.70 -3.33
CA ILE A 45 -10.12 5.36 -2.77
C ILE A 45 -9.94 4.30 -3.87
N GLU A 46 -10.62 4.46 -5.01
CA GLU A 46 -10.49 3.55 -6.16
C GLU A 46 -9.03 3.45 -6.66
N ASN A 47 -8.31 4.57 -6.69
CA ASN A 47 -6.90 4.59 -7.09
C ASN A 47 -6.01 3.75 -6.15
N VAL A 48 -6.27 3.75 -4.84
CA VAL A 48 -5.57 2.85 -3.91
C VAL A 48 -5.87 1.38 -4.23
N TYR A 49 -7.12 1.01 -4.49
CA TYR A 49 -7.45 -0.36 -4.92
C TYR A 49 -6.73 -0.77 -6.20
N ARG A 50 -6.69 0.13 -7.20
CA ARG A 50 -5.97 -0.10 -8.46
C ARG A 50 -4.47 -0.29 -8.22
N LEU A 51 -3.88 0.51 -7.33
CA LEU A 51 -2.46 0.40 -6.97
C LEU A 51 -2.15 -0.94 -6.28
N VAL A 52 -2.91 -1.32 -5.25
CA VAL A 52 -2.68 -2.58 -4.53
C VAL A 52 -2.90 -3.79 -5.43
N ARG A 53 -3.90 -3.72 -6.31
CA ARG A 53 -4.10 -4.72 -7.35
C ARG A 53 -2.89 -4.79 -8.28
N ALA A 54 -2.36 -3.67 -8.76
CA ALA A 54 -1.17 -3.66 -9.61
C ALA A 54 0.06 -4.25 -8.89
N VAL A 55 0.25 -3.92 -7.60
CA VAL A 55 1.28 -4.52 -6.73
C VAL A 55 1.14 -6.04 -6.68
N TYR A 56 -0.08 -6.54 -6.47
CA TYR A 56 -0.38 -7.97 -6.45
C TYR A 56 0.02 -8.68 -7.75
N PHE A 57 -0.47 -8.20 -8.90
CA PHE A 57 -0.15 -8.80 -10.20
C PHE A 57 1.33 -8.71 -10.52
N ARG A 58 1.97 -7.58 -10.22
CA ARG A 58 3.40 -7.37 -10.41
C ARG A 58 4.20 -8.40 -9.63
N ARG A 59 3.82 -8.66 -8.37
CA ARG A 59 4.51 -9.63 -7.51
C ARG A 59 4.32 -11.06 -8.00
N ILE A 60 3.09 -11.49 -8.34
CA ILE A 60 2.86 -12.82 -8.93
C ILE A 60 3.70 -13.00 -10.19
N ARG A 61 3.68 -12.02 -11.10
CA ARG A 61 4.44 -12.09 -12.35
C ARG A 61 5.94 -12.31 -12.14
N GLN A 62 6.52 -11.95 -10.99
CA GLN A 62 7.94 -12.22 -10.70
C GLN A 62 8.24 -13.71 -10.44
N TYR A 63 7.25 -14.53 -10.08
CA TYR A 63 7.39 -15.97 -9.84
C TYR A 63 7.08 -16.85 -11.06
N PHE A 64 6.64 -16.24 -12.16
CA PHE A 64 6.19 -16.93 -13.36
C PHE A 64 6.88 -16.36 -14.60
N ASN A 65 7.31 -17.23 -15.51
CA ASN A 65 7.70 -16.75 -16.83
C ASN A 65 6.47 -16.40 -17.67
N VAL A 66 6.68 -15.80 -18.84
CA VAL A 66 5.58 -15.31 -19.70
C VAL A 66 4.60 -16.41 -20.09
N THR A 67 5.09 -17.59 -20.44
CA THR A 67 4.26 -18.73 -20.88
C THR A 67 3.48 -19.32 -19.71
N GLU A 68 4.11 -19.52 -18.56
CA GLU A 68 3.45 -20.03 -17.36
C GLU A 68 2.37 -19.06 -16.86
N PHE A 69 2.64 -17.75 -16.90
CA PHE A 69 1.70 -16.73 -16.46
C PHE A 69 0.45 -16.69 -17.35
N LYS A 70 0.62 -16.82 -18.67
CA LYS A 70 -0.51 -16.92 -19.60
C LYS A 70 -1.34 -18.18 -19.36
N ALA A 71 -0.69 -19.33 -19.16
CA ALA A 71 -1.39 -20.57 -18.83
C ALA A 71 -2.14 -20.50 -17.48
N LEU A 72 -1.61 -19.75 -16.51
CA LEU A 72 -2.29 -19.48 -15.26
C LEU A 72 -3.59 -18.67 -15.48
N GLU A 73 -3.54 -17.62 -16.29
CA GLU A 73 -4.72 -16.83 -16.64
C GLU A 73 -5.81 -17.68 -17.30
N GLU A 74 -5.44 -18.46 -18.31
CA GLU A 74 -6.36 -19.37 -19.01
C GLU A 74 -7.03 -20.37 -18.05
N LYS A 75 -6.25 -20.94 -17.11
CA LYS A 75 -6.78 -21.85 -16.09
C LYS A 75 -7.74 -21.18 -15.12
N VAL A 76 -7.43 -19.97 -14.65
CA VAL A 76 -8.30 -19.21 -13.74
C VAL A 76 -9.65 -18.91 -14.42
N VAL A 77 -9.61 -18.46 -15.68
CA VAL A 77 -10.82 -18.18 -16.45
C VAL A 77 -11.62 -19.45 -16.74
N ALA A 78 -10.96 -20.55 -17.10
CA ALA A 78 -11.63 -21.82 -17.35
C ALA A 78 -12.34 -22.38 -16.10
N GLN A 79 -11.78 -22.16 -14.91
CA GLN A 79 -12.34 -22.68 -13.66
C GLN A 79 -13.40 -21.78 -13.03
N TYR A 80 -13.29 -20.46 -13.16
CA TYR A 80 -14.12 -19.48 -12.43
C TYR A 80 -14.90 -18.49 -13.32
N GLY A 81 -14.78 -18.62 -14.65
CA GLY A 81 -15.48 -17.78 -15.63
C GLY A 81 -14.74 -16.48 -15.99
N GLU A 82 -15.33 -15.71 -16.89
CA GLU A 82 -14.76 -14.44 -17.34
C GLU A 82 -14.63 -13.41 -16.20
N GLY A 83 -13.57 -12.59 -16.25
CA GLY A 83 -13.28 -11.58 -15.25
C GLY A 83 -12.79 -12.12 -13.90
N SER A 84 -12.75 -13.44 -13.71
CA SER A 84 -12.20 -14.08 -12.50
C SER A 84 -10.72 -13.78 -12.28
N PHE A 85 -9.96 -13.63 -13.37
CA PHE A 85 -8.55 -13.23 -13.31
C PHE A 85 -8.35 -11.81 -12.78
N ASN A 86 -9.39 -10.99 -12.58
CA ASN A 86 -9.26 -9.70 -11.92
C ASN A 86 -9.26 -9.81 -10.39
N LYS A 87 -9.59 -10.99 -9.83
CA LYS A 87 -9.76 -11.22 -8.39
C LYS A 87 -8.57 -12.01 -7.82
N PRO A 88 -7.74 -11.39 -6.95
CA PRO A 88 -6.59 -12.02 -6.31
C PRO A 88 -6.86 -13.42 -5.74
N ASP A 89 -7.98 -13.59 -5.02
CA ASP A 89 -8.34 -14.86 -4.38
C ASP A 89 -8.41 -16.04 -5.35
N PHE A 90 -8.98 -15.84 -6.54
CA PHE A 90 -9.09 -16.92 -7.54
C PHE A 90 -7.72 -17.28 -8.11
N ILE A 91 -6.87 -16.28 -8.34
CA ILE A 91 -5.49 -16.51 -8.81
C ILE A 91 -4.72 -17.32 -7.76
N MET A 92 -4.75 -16.94 -6.48
CA MET A 92 -4.07 -17.70 -5.42
C MET A 92 -4.55 -19.14 -5.33
N ARG A 93 -5.87 -19.38 -5.45
CA ARG A 93 -6.43 -20.74 -5.41
C ARG A 93 -5.91 -21.63 -6.53
N VAL A 94 -5.83 -21.10 -7.75
CA VAL A 94 -5.27 -21.84 -8.89
C VAL A 94 -3.77 -22.06 -8.72
N ILE A 95 -3.02 -21.06 -8.25
CA ILE A 95 -1.58 -21.20 -7.97
C ILE A 95 -1.34 -22.28 -6.91
N LYS A 96 -2.06 -22.26 -5.79
CA LYS A 96 -1.90 -23.25 -4.71
C LYS A 96 -2.18 -24.69 -5.17
N THR A 97 -3.13 -24.86 -6.09
CA THR A 97 -3.46 -26.19 -6.66
C THR A 97 -2.48 -26.61 -7.75
N SER A 98 -2.13 -25.72 -8.68
CA SER A 98 -1.31 -26.05 -9.86
C SER A 98 0.19 -26.02 -9.60
N HIS A 99 0.64 -25.14 -8.70
CA HIS A 99 2.05 -24.92 -8.35
C HIS A 99 2.20 -24.75 -6.83
N PRO A 100 2.00 -25.81 -6.02
CA PRO A 100 1.94 -25.70 -4.55
C PRO A 100 3.15 -25.00 -3.93
N GLN A 101 4.36 -25.31 -4.41
CA GLN A 101 5.60 -24.67 -3.94
C GLN A 101 5.62 -23.16 -4.19
N LYS A 102 5.26 -22.70 -5.41
CA LYS A 102 5.15 -21.27 -5.72
C LYS A 102 4.03 -20.60 -4.91
N GLY A 103 2.93 -21.31 -4.67
CA GLY A 103 1.82 -20.84 -3.83
C GLY A 103 2.25 -20.53 -2.41
N THR A 104 2.98 -21.44 -1.75
CA THR A 104 3.50 -21.21 -0.40
C THR A 104 4.50 -20.06 -0.35
N LEU A 105 5.39 -19.95 -1.34
CA LEU A 105 6.35 -18.84 -1.41
C LEU A 105 5.65 -17.49 -1.56
N LEU A 106 4.69 -17.39 -2.49
CA LEU A 106 3.90 -16.17 -2.71
C LEU A 106 3.07 -15.79 -1.49
N GLU A 107 2.49 -16.75 -0.79
CA GLU A 107 1.72 -16.48 0.43
C GLU A 107 2.62 -15.92 1.55
N ASN A 108 3.79 -16.53 1.78
CA ASN A 108 4.75 -16.02 2.76
C ASN A 108 5.27 -14.62 2.40
N ASP A 109 5.51 -14.40 1.11
CA ASP A 109 5.95 -13.12 0.57
C ASP A 109 4.88 -12.03 0.74
N PHE A 110 3.62 -12.34 0.42
CA PHE A 110 2.52 -11.42 0.64
C PHE A 110 2.27 -11.12 2.12
N ASN A 111 2.42 -12.11 2.99
CA ASN A 111 2.32 -11.94 4.44
C ASN A 111 3.48 -11.14 5.04
N SER A 112 4.60 -10.99 4.32
CA SER A 112 5.74 -10.19 4.77
C SER A 112 5.52 -8.67 4.59
N PHE A 113 4.60 -8.26 3.71
CA PHE A 113 4.28 -6.85 3.52
C PHE A 113 3.41 -6.33 4.67
N LYS A 114 3.84 -5.22 5.26
CA LYS A 114 3.09 -4.44 6.23
C LYS A 114 2.60 -3.19 5.54
N PHE A 115 1.36 -3.23 5.06
CA PHE A 115 0.74 -2.06 4.46
C PHE A 115 0.03 -1.22 5.51
N LYS A 116 0.17 0.09 5.37
CA LYS A 116 -0.52 1.08 6.18
C LYS A 116 -1.40 1.96 5.32
N LEU A 117 -2.56 2.36 5.83
CA LEU A 117 -3.45 3.33 5.17
C LEU A 117 -3.59 4.59 6.02
N VAL A 118 -3.38 5.74 5.38
CA VAL A 118 -3.66 7.07 5.92
C VAL A 118 -4.81 7.68 5.12
N LEU A 119 -5.84 8.13 5.83
CA LEU A 119 -6.94 8.89 5.23
C LEU A 119 -6.70 10.38 5.45
N ASN A 120 -6.27 11.07 4.41
CA ASN A 120 -5.95 12.48 4.40
C ASN A 120 -7.15 13.36 4.00
N GLN A 121 -7.12 14.63 4.36
CA GLN A 121 -8.16 15.61 4.01
C GLN A 121 -9.57 15.24 4.52
N LEU A 122 -9.67 14.65 5.71
CA LEU A 122 -10.96 14.33 6.32
C LEU A 122 -11.68 15.61 6.76
N ARG A 123 -12.87 15.85 6.21
CA ARG A 123 -13.73 16.99 6.57
C ARG A 123 -14.69 16.62 7.70
N LYS A 124 -15.31 17.63 8.33
CA LYS A 124 -16.19 17.45 9.49
C LYS A 124 -17.41 16.56 9.20
N GLN A 125 -17.92 16.60 7.97
CA GLN A 125 -19.05 15.80 7.52
C GLN A 125 -18.67 14.37 7.13
N ASP A 126 -17.37 14.09 6.97
CA ASP A 126 -16.92 12.78 6.52
C ASP A 126 -16.99 11.76 7.66
N ASN A 127 -17.25 10.50 7.30
CA ASN A 127 -17.27 9.41 8.25
C ASN A 127 -15.85 9.11 8.75
N ILE A 128 -15.59 9.32 10.04
CA ILE A 128 -14.30 9.02 10.69
C ILE A 128 -13.89 7.54 10.58
N ALA A 129 -14.86 6.64 10.40
CA ALA A 129 -14.66 5.20 10.27
C ALA A 129 -14.39 4.76 8.81
N LEU A 130 -14.34 5.69 7.86
CA LEU A 130 -14.12 5.37 6.44
C LEU A 130 -12.77 4.68 6.20
N GLY A 131 -11.70 5.15 6.85
CA GLY A 131 -10.37 4.52 6.76
C GLY A 131 -10.37 3.04 7.17
N PRO A 132 -10.83 2.70 8.38
CA PRO A 132 -10.99 1.30 8.79
C PRO A 132 -11.92 0.47 7.89
N GLN A 133 -12.97 1.08 7.31
CA GLN A 133 -13.84 0.39 6.35
C GLN A 133 -13.11 0.06 5.05
N ILE A 134 -12.28 0.99 4.53
CA ILE A 134 -11.44 0.76 3.36
C ILE A 134 -10.48 -0.41 3.62
N CYS A 135 -9.79 -0.41 4.77
CA CYS A 135 -8.88 -1.52 5.13
C CYS A 135 -9.58 -2.89 5.09
N LYS A 136 -10.78 -3.00 5.68
CA LYS A 136 -11.55 -4.26 5.67
C LYS A 136 -11.92 -4.73 4.27
N ILE A 137 -12.29 -3.80 3.39
CA ILE A 137 -12.65 -4.11 2.01
C ILE A 137 -11.39 -4.52 1.23
N MET A 138 -10.26 -3.83 1.43
CA MET A 138 -8.97 -4.21 0.84
C MET A 138 -8.53 -5.61 1.27
N GLU A 139 -8.62 -5.93 2.56
CA GLU A 139 -8.34 -7.27 3.09
C GLU A 139 -9.21 -8.33 2.45
N LYS A 140 -10.53 -8.08 2.40
CA LYS A 140 -11.50 -9.02 1.86
C LYS A 140 -11.30 -9.30 0.36
N HIS A 141 -10.91 -8.31 -0.43
CA HIS A 141 -10.87 -8.43 -1.88
C HIS A 141 -9.48 -8.64 -2.47
N LEU A 142 -8.43 -8.27 -1.74
CA LEU A 142 -7.05 -8.32 -2.22
C LEU A 142 -6.18 -9.30 -1.42
N GLY A 143 -6.66 -9.80 -0.29
CA GLY A 143 -5.94 -10.76 0.55
C GLY A 143 -4.75 -10.16 1.30
N PHE A 144 -4.63 -8.83 1.33
CA PHE A 144 -3.58 -8.12 2.05
C PHE A 144 -4.07 -7.54 3.35
N HIS A 145 -3.33 -7.78 4.43
CA HIS A 145 -3.53 -7.04 5.67
C HIS A 145 -3.09 -5.59 5.48
N VAL A 146 -4.01 -4.65 5.73
CA VAL A 146 -3.74 -3.21 5.65
C VAL A 146 -4.09 -2.59 6.99
N GLU A 147 -3.08 -2.20 7.74
CA GLU A 147 -3.24 -1.53 9.02
C GLU A 147 -3.70 -0.09 8.81
N PHE A 148 -4.73 0.35 9.54
CA PHE A 148 -5.16 1.74 9.49
C PHE A 148 -4.26 2.60 10.39
N ALA A 149 -3.49 3.52 9.81
CA ALA A 149 -2.52 4.33 10.55
C ALA A 149 -3.13 5.61 11.16
N GLY A 150 -4.16 6.18 10.53
CA GLY A 150 -4.86 7.35 11.09
C GLY A 150 -5.56 8.23 10.05
N ASN A 151 -6.36 9.17 10.59
CA ASN A 151 -7.01 10.23 9.83
C ASN A 151 -6.19 11.53 9.97
N VAL A 152 -6.12 12.32 8.89
CA VAL A 152 -5.59 13.69 8.91
C VAL A 152 -6.70 14.64 8.48
N ALA A 153 -7.07 15.57 9.38
CA ALA A 153 -8.12 16.54 9.10
C ALA A 153 -7.76 17.48 7.95
N PHE A 154 -8.76 17.85 7.16
CA PHE A 154 -8.65 18.90 6.16
C PHE A 154 -8.40 20.27 6.84
N ASP A 155 -7.45 21.04 6.30
CA ASP A 155 -7.18 22.41 6.73
C ASP A 155 -6.73 23.25 5.52
N ASP A 156 -7.49 24.30 5.21
CA ASP A 156 -7.18 25.24 4.11
C ASP A 156 -5.81 25.91 4.29
N ARG A 157 -5.31 26.00 5.53
CA ARG A 157 -3.99 26.57 5.82
C ARG A 157 -2.83 25.73 5.29
N VAL A 158 -3.06 24.47 4.93
CA VAL A 158 -2.05 23.65 4.24
C VAL A 158 -1.70 24.29 2.90
N HIS A 159 -2.69 24.77 2.15
CA HIS A 159 -2.47 25.48 0.89
C HIS A 159 -1.67 26.77 1.11
N ASP A 160 -2.02 27.55 2.14
CA ASP A 160 -1.26 28.76 2.49
C ASP A 160 0.21 28.43 2.81
N ALA A 161 0.49 27.42 3.64
CA ALA A 161 1.86 27.02 3.97
C ALA A 161 2.67 26.60 2.73
N ILE A 162 2.06 25.86 1.80
CA ILE A 162 2.68 25.47 0.52
C ILE A 162 3.00 26.71 -0.33
N CYS A 163 2.04 27.62 -0.50
CA CYS A 163 2.22 28.86 -1.28
C CYS A 163 3.34 29.74 -0.70
N GLN A 164 3.48 29.75 0.62
CA GLN A 164 4.52 30.49 1.34
C GLN A 164 5.85 29.72 1.44
N ARG A 165 5.92 28.48 0.93
CA ARG A 165 7.12 27.62 0.93
C ARG A 165 7.68 27.36 2.33
N VAL A 166 6.80 27.17 3.31
CA VAL A 166 7.17 26.90 4.70
C VAL A 166 6.51 25.62 5.20
N SER A 167 7.12 24.99 6.20
CA SER A 167 6.55 23.80 6.83
C SER A 167 5.23 24.12 7.51
N PHE A 168 4.17 23.39 7.15
CA PHE A 168 2.86 23.51 7.79
C PHE A 168 2.93 23.30 9.30
N LEU A 169 3.73 22.31 9.76
CA LEU A 169 3.89 21.98 11.17
C LEU A 169 4.59 23.07 11.97
N GLU A 170 5.45 23.88 11.33
CA GLU A 170 6.14 25.00 11.96
C GLU A 170 5.27 26.25 11.99
N ARG A 171 4.57 26.55 10.88
CA ARG A 171 3.74 27.75 10.75
C ARG A 171 2.43 27.66 11.54
N TYR A 172 1.81 26.48 11.54
CA TYR A 172 0.49 26.25 12.13
C TYR A 172 0.47 25.11 13.17
N PRO A 173 1.35 25.15 14.20
CA PRO A 173 1.59 24.02 15.12
C PRO A 173 0.42 23.70 16.06
N TYR A 174 -0.55 24.61 16.18
CA TYR A 174 -1.71 24.54 17.07
C TYR A 174 -2.97 23.99 16.38
N THR A 175 -2.91 23.71 15.08
CA THR A 175 -4.07 23.21 14.32
C THR A 175 -4.36 21.74 14.61
N ARG A 176 -5.61 21.32 14.35
CA ARG A 176 -6.00 19.92 14.45
C ARG A 176 -5.18 19.05 13.50
N THR A 177 -4.97 19.51 12.27
CA THR A 177 -4.15 18.80 11.27
C THR A 177 -2.70 18.64 11.73
N ALA A 178 -2.11 19.64 12.39
CA ALA A 178 -0.77 19.50 12.95
C ALA A 178 -0.72 18.48 14.10
N TYR A 179 -1.77 18.41 14.92
CA TYR A 179 -1.91 17.34 15.92
C TYR A 179 -2.04 15.96 15.27
N ASP A 180 -2.93 15.82 14.28
CA ASP A 180 -3.16 14.55 13.58
C ASP A 180 -1.87 14.02 12.93
N LEU A 181 -1.08 14.89 12.28
CA LEU A 181 0.21 14.52 11.69
C LEU A 181 1.25 14.05 12.72
N ARG A 182 1.26 14.65 13.93
CA ARG A 182 2.14 14.23 15.04
C ARG A 182 1.72 12.90 15.65
N GLU A 183 0.42 12.63 15.75
CA GLU A 183 -0.06 11.32 16.18
C GLU A 183 0.21 10.25 15.12
N LEU A 184 0.00 10.58 13.85
CA LEU A 184 0.30 9.69 12.74
C LEU A 184 1.79 9.31 12.69
N SER A 185 2.70 10.26 12.95
CA SER A 185 4.13 9.95 12.96
C SER A 185 4.51 8.93 14.04
N LYS A 186 3.88 9.00 15.23
CA LYS A 186 4.05 8.00 16.29
C LYS A 186 3.54 6.62 15.85
N ASN A 187 2.36 6.57 15.25
CA ASN A 187 1.77 5.31 14.74
C ASN A 187 2.61 4.70 13.61
N ILE A 188 3.24 5.53 12.78
CA ILE A 188 4.15 5.07 11.73
C ILE A 188 5.44 4.53 12.34
N ALA A 189 6.06 5.27 13.26
CA ALA A 189 7.36 4.96 13.85
C ALA A 189 7.36 3.72 14.77
N GLN A 190 6.29 3.50 15.55
CA GLN A 190 6.20 2.34 16.46
C GLN A 190 6.32 0.99 15.73
N SER A 191 5.91 0.92 14.46
CA SER A 191 6.02 -0.32 13.68
C SER A 191 7.40 -0.53 13.04
N GLY A 192 8.27 0.48 12.99
CA GLY A 192 9.61 0.35 12.39
C GLY A 192 10.67 -0.23 13.33
N ASN A 193 10.48 -0.16 14.65
CA ASN A 193 11.44 -0.71 15.63
C ASN A 193 11.55 -2.25 15.63
N GLN A 194 10.73 -2.97 14.86
CA GLN A 194 10.82 -4.44 14.73
C GLN A 194 11.72 -4.93 13.58
N GLN A 195 12.28 -4.05 12.74
CA GLN A 195 12.64 -4.44 11.36
C GLN A 195 14.10 -4.30 10.92
N MET A 196 15.05 -4.05 11.82
CA MET A 196 16.48 -4.17 11.46
C MET A 196 16.95 -5.62 11.46
N LEU A 197 16.55 -6.38 10.43
CA LEU A 197 17.22 -7.62 10.00
C LEU A 197 16.76 -7.96 8.57
N LEU A 198 17.00 -7.05 7.62
CA LEU A 198 17.06 -7.44 6.21
C LEU A 198 18.32 -8.30 6.02
N ARG A 199 18.21 -9.60 6.31
CA ARG A 199 19.23 -10.59 5.93
C ARG A 199 19.16 -10.78 4.43
N TYR A 200 19.94 -9.99 3.70
CA TYR A 200 20.38 -10.41 2.37
C TYR A 200 21.48 -11.45 2.57
N SER A 201 21.13 -12.74 2.44
CA SER A 201 22.09 -13.81 2.14
C SER A 201 22.24 -13.93 0.63
#